data_AF-A0A970W4Q3-F1
#
_entry.id   AF-A0A970W4Q3-F1
#
_cell.length_a   1.000
_cell.length_b   1.000
_cell.length_c   1.000
_cell.angle_alpha   90.00
_cell.angle_beta   90.00
_cell.angle_gamma   90.00
#
_symmetry.space_group_name_H-M   'P 1'
#
loop_
_entity.id
_entity.type
_entity.pdbx_description
1 polymer ?
#
loop_
_entity_poly.entity_id
_entity_poly.type
_entity_poly.pdbx_seq_one_letter_code
_entity_poly.pdbx_strand_id
1 'polypeptide(L)'
;MPQMEDSVRIRTLDGQYRIIGGGFQEMLALVRDFTGRRYRPDERIWEIRLTSQEVQKAAEEAGFHLTSDTEMGHALQAPSNRPRRGAADRVMVRVGADERAVVGGVFADMLEVIKAVEGRQWLPREHVWKLPGTLDEAQAKLGQIGYRLVTQEEADQLPATESERVPPPPPSAAAQAPRRDQIRIRTTEGEALVVGGGFRDMLQAIKEIEGRRFVSDSKLWDIPGSLAAVRAVLAERGYAVELPGEAPAAPPATGASPESARPAPAPQPEPDEEPPFFFGDEPPDDEDDPGY
;
A
#
# COMPACT_ATOMS: atom_id res chain seq x y z
N MET A 1 28.64 27.28 19.04
CA MET A 1 27.63 27.32 17.97
C MET A 1 28.02 26.27 16.95
N PRO A 2 27.17 25.28 16.65
CA PRO A 2 27.51 24.24 15.68
C PRO A 2 27.70 24.90 14.31
N GLN A 3 28.87 24.69 13.70
CA GLN A 3 29.13 25.05 12.31
C GLN A 3 28.10 24.32 11.46
N MET A 4 27.16 25.06 10.86
CA MET A 4 26.31 24.49 9.83
C MET A 4 27.25 24.08 8.70
N GLU A 5 27.38 22.78 8.45
CA GLU A 5 28.19 22.25 7.36
C GLU A 5 27.64 22.81 6.05
N ASP A 6 28.31 23.86 5.55
CA ASP A 6 28.05 24.47 4.25
C ASP A 6 28.22 23.40 3.18
N SER A 7 27.10 22.84 2.75
CA SER A 7 27.07 21.76 1.80
C SER A 7 25.92 21.95 0.84
N VAL A 8 26.18 21.72 -0.44
CA VAL A 8 25.18 21.90 -1.51
C VAL A 8 24.69 20.55 -1.97
N ARG A 9 23.38 20.33 -1.85
CA ARG A 9 22.74 19.10 -2.32
C ARG A 9 22.41 19.20 -3.79
N ILE A 10 22.77 18.16 -4.52
CA ILE A 10 22.50 18.03 -5.95
C ILE A 10 21.88 16.68 -6.27
N ARG A 11 21.01 16.64 -7.28
CA ARG A 11 20.41 15.44 -7.85
C ARG A 11 20.88 15.33 -9.29
N THR A 12 21.64 14.30 -9.59
CA THR A 12 22.12 13.96 -10.94
C THR A 12 21.21 12.90 -11.57
N LEU A 13 21.54 12.44 -12.78
CA LEU A 13 20.82 11.34 -13.43
C LEU A 13 20.95 10.01 -12.66
N ASP A 14 22.06 9.83 -11.96
CA ASP A 14 22.45 8.56 -11.35
C ASP A 14 22.16 8.51 -9.83
N GLY A 15 21.91 9.65 -9.19
CA GLY A 15 21.67 9.69 -7.76
C GLY A 15 21.59 11.08 -7.15
N GLN A 16 21.65 11.11 -5.81
CA GLN A 16 21.72 12.34 -5.02
C GLN A 16 23.07 12.40 -4.32
N TYR A 17 23.67 13.59 -4.37
CA TYR A 17 25.01 13.82 -3.91
C TYR A 17 25.09 15.16 -3.19
N ARG A 18 26.15 15.31 -2.42
CA ARG A 18 26.47 16.51 -1.67
C ARG A 18 27.87 16.98 -2.08
N ILE A 19 27.96 18.25 -2.46
CA ILE A 19 29.24 18.90 -2.69
C ILE A 19 29.74 19.41 -1.34
N ILE A 20 30.96 19.04 -0.99
CA ILE A 20 31.67 19.46 0.23
C ILE A 20 33.08 19.96 -0.13
N GLY A 21 33.66 20.80 0.72
CA GLY A 21 35.08 21.18 0.59
C GLY A 21 35.38 22.61 0.12
N GLY A 22 34.64 23.62 0.58
CA GLY A 22 34.99 25.03 0.37
C GLY A 22 33.85 25.97 0.76
N GLY A 23 33.86 27.22 0.27
CA GLY A 23 32.82 28.19 0.61
C GLY A 23 31.49 27.88 -0.07
N PHE A 24 30.36 28.05 0.64
CA PHE A 24 29.01 27.84 0.09
C PHE A 24 28.76 28.59 -1.21
N GLN A 25 29.25 29.83 -1.31
CA GLN A 25 29.12 30.65 -2.52
C GLN A 25 29.89 30.08 -3.71
N GLU A 26 31.06 29.48 -3.48
CA GLU A 26 31.88 28.87 -4.52
C GLU A 26 31.25 27.57 -5.01
N MET A 27 30.69 26.76 -4.09
CA MET A 27 29.91 25.58 -4.45
C MET A 27 28.64 25.95 -5.24
N LEU A 28 27.96 27.04 -4.89
CA LEU A 28 26.83 27.54 -5.69
C LEU A 28 27.28 28.06 -7.06
N ALA A 29 28.45 28.69 -7.16
CA ALA A 29 29.00 29.13 -8.44
C ALA A 29 29.24 27.93 -9.36
N LEU A 30 29.87 26.86 -8.85
CA LEU A 30 30.03 25.59 -9.57
C LEU A 30 28.67 25.04 -10.05
N VAL A 31 27.67 24.99 -9.16
CA VAL A 31 26.34 24.48 -9.55
C VAL A 31 25.67 25.37 -10.60
N ARG A 32 25.98 26.67 -10.63
CA ARG A 32 25.49 27.62 -11.63
C ARG A 32 26.18 27.48 -12.99
N ASP A 33 27.28 26.76 -13.09
CA ASP A 33 27.93 26.50 -14.38
C ASP A 33 27.33 25.28 -15.09
N PHE A 34 26.65 24.39 -14.36
CA PHE A 34 25.94 23.28 -14.99
C PHE A 34 24.75 23.73 -15.84
N THR A 35 24.68 23.19 -17.06
CA THR A 35 23.60 23.44 -18.01
C THR A 35 22.34 22.65 -17.64
N GLY A 36 21.17 23.26 -17.82
CA GLY A 36 19.88 22.61 -17.54
C GLY A 36 19.57 22.40 -16.05
N ARG A 37 20.27 23.12 -15.15
CA ARG A 37 20.02 23.07 -13.71
C ARG A 37 18.64 23.62 -13.34
N ARG A 38 17.99 22.99 -12.34
CA ARG A 38 16.73 23.46 -11.76
C ARG A 38 16.79 23.40 -10.24
N TYR A 39 16.52 24.51 -9.58
CA TYR A 39 16.42 24.52 -8.12
C TYR A 39 15.02 24.07 -7.66
N ARG A 40 14.99 23.15 -6.70
CA ARG A 40 13.77 22.71 -6.01
C ARG A 40 13.77 23.33 -4.61
N PRO A 41 12.97 24.37 -4.36
CA PRO A 41 12.99 25.08 -3.07
C PRO A 41 12.49 24.20 -1.92
N ASP A 42 11.53 23.30 -2.19
CA ASP A 42 10.93 22.42 -1.17
C ASP A 42 11.95 21.44 -0.58
N GLU A 43 12.85 20.93 -1.42
CA GLU A 43 13.87 19.92 -1.04
C GLU A 43 15.26 20.55 -0.84
N ARG A 44 15.41 21.85 -1.12
CA ARG A 44 16.68 22.59 -1.14
C ARG A 44 17.76 21.88 -1.97
N ILE A 45 17.36 21.26 -3.07
CA ILE A 45 18.23 20.46 -3.95
C ILE A 45 18.29 21.06 -5.35
N TRP A 46 19.46 20.98 -5.98
CA TRP A 46 19.65 21.34 -7.39
C TRP A 46 19.56 20.10 -8.28
N GLU A 47 18.59 20.06 -9.18
CA GLU A 47 18.47 19.02 -10.20
C GLU A 47 19.36 19.38 -11.39
N ILE A 48 20.27 18.48 -11.76
CA ILE A 48 21.24 18.65 -12.85
C ILE A 48 21.10 17.46 -13.81
N ARG A 49 21.07 17.72 -15.11
CA ARG A 49 20.93 16.69 -16.17
C ARG A 49 22.27 16.11 -16.63
N LEU A 50 23.22 16.01 -15.72
CA LEU A 50 24.53 15.42 -15.94
C LEU A 50 24.66 14.15 -15.12
N THR A 51 25.61 13.31 -15.49
CA THR A 51 25.96 12.11 -14.72
C THR A 51 26.75 12.46 -13.46
N SER A 52 26.77 11.58 -12.46
CA SER A 52 27.57 11.79 -11.25
C SER A 52 29.06 11.94 -11.55
N GLN A 53 29.57 11.26 -12.58
CA GLN A 53 30.98 11.30 -12.97
C GLN A 53 31.37 12.66 -13.56
N GLU A 54 30.53 13.24 -14.42
CA GLU A 54 30.78 14.58 -14.98
C GLU A 54 30.75 15.66 -13.90
N VAL A 55 29.80 15.54 -12.97
CA VAL A 55 29.68 16.47 -11.85
C VAL A 55 30.84 16.32 -10.86
N GLN A 56 31.25 15.08 -10.58
CA GLN A 56 32.43 14.81 -9.76
C GLN A 56 33.69 15.41 -10.40
N LYS A 57 33.89 15.21 -11.71
CA LYS A 57 35.03 15.80 -12.42
C LYS A 57 35.06 17.32 -12.33
N ALA A 58 33.91 17.98 -12.55
CA ALA A 58 33.81 19.43 -12.42
C ALA A 58 34.03 19.92 -10.98
N ALA A 59 33.55 19.15 -9.99
CA ALA A 59 33.80 19.44 -8.58
C ALA A 59 35.29 19.33 -8.25
N GLU A 60 35.97 18.27 -8.67
CA GLU A 60 37.40 18.04 -8.45
C GLU A 60 38.27 19.10 -9.15
N GLU A 61 37.93 19.50 -10.39
CA GLU A 61 38.60 20.59 -11.12
C GLU A 61 38.49 21.93 -10.37
N ALA A 62 37.40 22.13 -9.64
CA ALA A 62 37.17 23.32 -8.82
C ALA A 62 37.62 23.15 -7.36
N GLY A 63 38.25 22.02 -7.00
CA GLY A 63 38.80 21.75 -5.67
C GLY A 63 37.78 21.25 -4.63
N PHE A 64 36.59 20.83 -5.06
CA PHE A 64 35.54 20.27 -4.21
C PHE A 64 35.46 18.75 -4.31
N HIS A 65 34.86 18.14 -3.30
CA HIS A 65 34.58 16.71 -3.26
C HIS A 65 33.08 16.45 -3.33
N LEU A 66 32.71 15.44 -4.13
CA LEU A 66 31.35 14.96 -4.20
C LEU A 66 31.19 13.73 -3.31
N THR A 67 30.32 13.80 -2.31
CA THR A 67 29.99 12.66 -1.45
C THR A 67 28.56 12.21 -1.71
N SER A 68 28.30 10.90 -1.62
CA SER A 68 26.93 10.41 -1.61
C SER A 68 26.24 10.94 -0.34
N ASP A 69 25.02 11.46 -0.48
CA ASP A 69 24.20 11.92 0.65
C ASP A 69 23.67 10.69 1.41
N THR A 70 24.57 10.00 2.11
CA THR A 70 24.32 8.72 2.78
C THR A 70 24.08 8.87 4.29
N GLU A 71 24.41 10.04 4.86
CA GLU A 71 24.20 10.36 6.27
C GLU A 71 22.87 11.10 6.47
N MET A 72 21.79 10.31 6.47
CA MET A 72 20.55 10.46 7.24
C MET A 72 19.48 9.57 6.59
N GLY A 73 19.55 8.27 6.87
CA GLY A 73 18.35 7.41 6.90
C GLY A 73 18.02 6.56 5.68
N HIS A 74 18.63 6.75 4.51
CA HIS A 74 18.56 5.77 3.42
C HIS A 74 19.76 5.95 2.49
N ALA A 75 20.72 5.03 2.54
CA ALA A 75 21.55 4.78 1.38
C ALA A 75 20.61 4.46 0.23
N LEU A 76 20.43 5.38 -0.73
CA LEU A 76 20.09 4.97 -2.07
C LEU A 76 21.29 4.17 -2.56
N GLN A 77 21.22 2.86 -2.30
CA GLN A 77 22.12 1.86 -2.82
C GLN A 77 22.40 2.15 -4.30
N ALA A 78 23.68 2.02 -4.67
CA ALA A 78 24.14 1.71 -6.02
C ALA A 78 23.11 0.84 -6.76
N PRO A 79 22.92 1.00 -8.09
CA PRO A 79 21.68 0.71 -8.81
C PRO A 79 21.16 -0.71 -8.55
N SER A 80 20.45 -0.87 -7.44
CA SER A 80 19.69 -2.05 -7.10
C SER A 80 18.47 -2.01 -7.99
N ASN A 81 18.64 -2.60 -9.18
CA ASN A 81 17.60 -3.34 -9.87
C ASN A 81 16.22 -2.66 -9.86
N ARG A 82 16.17 -1.36 -10.17
CA ARG A 82 14.92 -0.80 -10.67
C ARG A 82 14.62 -1.58 -11.95
N PRO A 83 13.45 -2.21 -12.10
CA PRO A 83 13.08 -2.77 -13.37
C PRO A 83 13.26 -1.64 -14.40
N ARG A 84 14.17 -1.88 -15.35
CA ARG A 84 14.23 -1.07 -16.57
C ARG A 84 12.79 -0.96 -17.06
N ARG A 85 12.35 0.21 -17.53
CA ARG A 85 11.06 0.30 -18.25
C ARG A 85 11.08 -0.82 -19.32
N GLY A 86 10.32 -1.90 -19.08
CA GLY A 86 10.38 -3.13 -19.86
C GLY A 86 10.96 -4.38 -19.17
N ALA A 87 11.19 -4.42 -17.86
CA ALA A 87 11.46 -5.66 -17.12
C ALA A 87 10.17 -6.13 -16.44
N ALA A 88 9.88 -7.43 -16.55
CA ALA A 88 8.71 -8.06 -15.95
C ALA A 88 8.64 -7.78 -14.43
N ASP A 89 7.44 -7.53 -13.92
CA ASP A 89 7.20 -7.50 -12.48
C ASP A 89 7.58 -8.88 -11.91
N ARG A 90 8.47 -8.88 -10.91
CA ARG A 90 8.99 -10.11 -10.29
C ARG A 90 9.19 -9.91 -8.78
N VAL A 91 9.01 -10.99 -8.02
CA VAL A 91 9.27 -11.00 -6.58
C VAL A 91 10.34 -12.02 -6.24
N MET A 92 11.40 -11.59 -5.56
CA MET A 92 12.49 -12.49 -5.16
C MET A 92 12.11 -13.27 -3.90
N VAL A 93 12.28 -14.59 -3.96
CA VAL A 93 12.06 -15.51 -2.85
C VAL A 93 13.27 -16.43 -2.65
N ARG A 94 13.56 -16.79 -1.41
CA ARG A 94 14.59 -17.77 -1.03
C ARG A 94 13.91 -18.99 -0.45
N VAL A 95 14.13 -20.15 -1.04
CA VAL A 95 13.59 -21.44 -0.57
C VAL A 95 14.76 -22.34 -0.23
N GLY A 96 14.95 -22.63 1.06
CA GLY A 96 16.16 -23.33 1.52
C GLY A 96 17.44 -22.52 1.28
N ALA A 97 18.37 -23.08 0.49
CA ALA A 97 19.61 -22.43 0.08
C ALA A 97 19.50 -21.71 -1.28
N ASP A 98 18.40 -21.91 -2.01
CA ASP A 98 18.23 -21.43 -3.38
C ASP A 98 17.45 -20.11 -3.40
N GLU A 99 17.92 -19.19 -4.23
CA GLU A 99 17.22 -17.94 -4.55
C GLU A 99 16.51 -18.06 -5.90
N ARG A 100 15.25 -17.65 -5.94
CA ARG A 100 14.35 -17.78 -7.08
C ARG A 100 13.51 -16.51 -7.25
N ALA A 101 13.09 -16.24 -8.48
CA ALA A 101 12.14 -15.18 -8.79
C ALA A 101 10.76 -15.80 -9.05
N VAL A 102 9.73 -15.24 -8.43
CA VAL A 102 8.33 -15.52 -8.76
C VAL A 102 7.95 -14.66 -9.96
N VAL A 103 7.45 -15.31 -11.01
CA VAL A 103 6.98 -14.70 -12.26
C VAL A 103 5.61 -15.29 -12.64
N GLY A 104 4.81 -14.56 -13.43
CA GLY A 104 3.54 -15.07 -13.97
C GLY A 104 2.27 -14.29 -13.60
N GLY A 105 2.38 -13.04 -13.14
CA GLY A 105 1.19 -12.20 -12.96
C GLY A 105 1.52 -10.81 -12.41
N VAL A 106 0.50 -10.12 -11.90
CA VAL A 106 0.64 -8.76 -11.37
C VAL A 106 1.41 -8.78 -10.05
N PHE A 107 2.31 -7.81 -9.86
CA PHE A 107 3.16 -7.69 -8.66
C PHE A 107 2.38 -7.77 -7.34
N ALA A 108 1.21 -7.14 -7.27
CA ALA A 108 0.37 -7.12 -6.09
C ALA A 108 -0.11 -8.53 -5.69
N ASP A 109 -0.55 -9.32 -6.67
CA ASP A 109 -1.08 -10.67 -6.44
C ASP A 109 0.05 -11.63 -6.04
N MET A 110 1.23 -11.51 -6.67
CA MET A 110 2.43 -12.26 -6.27
C MET A 110 2.79 -12.00 -4.80
N LEU A 111 2.72 -10.74 -4.35
CA LEU A 111 2.95 -10.40 -2.95
C LEU A 111 1.87 -10.95 -2.02
N GLU A 112 0.60 -10.94 -2.40
CA GLU A 112 -0.49 -11.52 -1.59
C GLU A 112 -0.28 -13.03 -1.42
N VAL A 113 0.10 -13.74 -2.48
CA VAL A 113 0.37 -15.18 -2.41
C VAL A 113 1.58 -15.49 -1.55
N ILE A 114 2.68 -14.76 -1.71
CA ILE A 114 3.87 -14.92 -0.84
C ILE A 114 3.52 -14.61 0.60
N LYS A 115 2.68 -13.59 0.84
CA LYS A 115 2.14 -13.27 2.16
C LYS A 115 1.09 -14.26 2.67
N ALA A 116 0.65 -15.24 1.89
CA ALA A 116 -0.19 -16.32 2.39
C ALA A 116 0.65 -17.50 2.91
N VAL A 117 1.93 -17.61 2.52
CA VAL A 117 2.79 -18.73 2.91
C VAL A 117 3.12 -18.67 4.41
N GLU A 118 2.72 -19.68 5.17
CA GLU A 118 3.03 -19.79 6.59
C GLU A 118 4.54 -19.93 6.84
N GLY A 119 5.05 -19.29 7.90
CA GLY A 119 6.47 -19.33 8.27
C GLY A 119 7.42 -18.54 7.35
N ARG A 120 6.87 -17.73 6.43
CA ARG A 120 7.64 -16.78 5.60
C ARG A 120 8.37 -15.75 6.46
N GLN A 121 9.56 -15.35 6.01
CA GLN A 121 10.37 -14.31 6.65
C GLN A 121 10.86 -13.32 5.61
N TRP A 122 10.51 -12.05 5.78
CA TRP A 122 11.07 -10.98 4.97
C TRP A 122 12.51 -10.68 5.39
N LEU A 123 13.45 -10.70 4.45
CA LEU A 123 14.84 -10.32 4.66
C LEU A 123 15.08 -8.89 4.12
N PRO A 124 14.94 -7.85 4.96
CA PRO A 124 14.95 -6.46 4.48
C PRO A 124 16.29 -6.01 3.91
N ARG A 125 17.40 -6.65 4.29
CA ARG A 125 18.73 -6.33 3.76
C ARG A 125 18.91 -6.75 2.31
N GLU A 126 18.25 -7.84 1.92
CA GLU A 126 18.40 -8.48 0.61
C GLU A 126 17.16 -8.24 -0.27
N HIS A 127 16.08 -7.71 0.30
CA HIS A 127 14.77 -7.55 -0.33
C HIS A 127 14.20 -8.87 -0.88
N VAL A 128 14.40 -9.97 -0.12
CA VAL A 128 14.00 -11.32 -0.51
C VAL A 128 13.05 -11.90 0.54
N TRP A 129 12.01 -12.59 0.10
CA TRP A 129 11.14 -13.37 0.98
C TRP A 129 11.69 -14.78 1.18
N LYS A 130 12.12 -15.12 2.39
CA LYS A 130 12.46 -16.49 2.73
C LYS A 130 11.18 -17.30 2.96
N LEU A 131 10.97 -18.34 2.16
CA LEU A 131 9.88 -19.29 2.31
C LEU A 131 10.40 -20.56 3.00
N PRO A 132 9.67 -21.12 3.97
CA PRO A 132 10.00 -22.41 4.55
C PRO A 132 9.59 -23.55 3.60
N GLY A 133 10.28 -24.69 3.71
CA GLY A 133 10.03 -25.88 2.90
C GLY A 133 11.03 -26.07 1.77
N THR A 134 10.69 -26.97 0.85
CA THR A 134 11.49 -27.29 -0.34
C THR A 134 11.06 -26.48 -1.55
N LEU A 135 11.95 -26.36 -2.54
CA LEU A 135 11.66 -25.65 -3.80
C LEU A 135 10.43 -26.22 -4.49
N ASP A 136 10.30 -27.55 -4.53
CA ASP A 136 9.16 -28.26 -5.12
C ASP A 136 7.84 -27.93 -4.43
N GLU A 137 7.81 -27.83 -3.10
CA GLU A 137 6.61 -27.44 -2.36
C GLU A 137 6.21 -25.99 -2.63
N ALA A 138 7.19 -25.08 -2.68
CA ALA A 138 6.95 -23.69 -3.02
C ALA A 138 6.45 -23.55 -4.48
N GLN A 139 7.05 -24.29 -5.41
CA GLN A 139 6.66 -24.34 -6.82
C GLN A 139 5.27 -24.95 -6.99
N ALA A 140 4.91 -25.99 -6.24
CA ALA A 140 3.58 -26.61 -6.29
C ALA A 140 2.50 -25.63 -5.78
N LYS A 141 2.75 -24.95 -4.66
CA LYS A 141 1.83 -23.95 -4.09
C LYS A 141 1.64 -22.75 -5.03
N LEU A 142 2.72 -22.24 -5.61
CA LEU A 142 2.67 -21.12 -6.56
C LEU A 142 2.06 -21.54 -7.91
N GLY A 143 2.38 -22.74 -8.39
CA GLY A 143 1.87 -23.30 -9.63
C GLY A 143 0.36 -23.54 -9.61
N GLN A 144 -0.24 -23.88 -8.46
CA GLN A 144 -1.70 -23.97 -8.30
C GLN A 144 -2.42 -22.65 -8.59
N ILE A 145 -1.72 -21.52 -8.41
CA ILE A 145 -2.27 -20.16 -8.57
C ILE A 145 -1.80 -19.55 -9.91
N GLY A 146 -1.04 -20.32 -10.72
CA GLY A 146 -0.55 -19.89 -12.04
C GLY A 146 0.82 -19.18 -12.01
N TYR A 147 1.51 -19.17 -10.87
CA TYR A 147 2.85 -18.57 -10.76
C TYR A 147 3.95 -19.61 -10.91
N ARG A 148 5.10 -19.17 -11.42
CA ARG A 148 6.29 -20.01 -11.60
C ARG A 148 7.48 -19.42 -10.85
N LEU A 149 8.24 -20.28 -10.17
CA LEU A 149 9.58 -19.97 -9.68
C LEU A 149 10.59 -20.25 -10.77
N VAL A 150 11.32 -19.22 -11.16
CA VAL A 150 12.42 -19.30 -12.11
C VAL A 150 13.71 -18.85 -11.43
N THR A 151 14.87 -19.23 -11.97
CA THR A 151 16.14 -18.66 -11.49
C THR A 151 16.22 -17.18 -11.87
N GLN A 152 17.08 -16.42 -11.20
CA GLN A 152 17.29 -15.00 -11.56
C GLN A 152 17.73 -14.84 -13.02
N GLU A 153 18.63 -15.70 -13.49
CA GLU A 153 19.12 -15.69 -14.88
C GLU A 153 18.00 -15.99 -15.88
N GLU A 154 17.08 -16.90 -15.55
CA GLU A 154 15.93 -17.22 -16.38
C GLU A 154 14.88 -16.09 -16.33
N ALA A 155 14.72 -15.43 -15.18
CA ALA A 155 13.88 -14.24 -15.04
C ALA A 155 14.40 -13.04 -15.85
N ASP A 156 15.72 -12.88 -15.97
CA ASP A 156 16.35 -11.82 -16.78
C ASP A 156 16.27 -12.09 -18.29
N GLN A 157 16.11 -13.36 -18.69
CA GLN A 157 15.97 -13.79 -20.09
C GLN A 157 14.51 -13.81 -20.57
N LEU A 158 13.53 -13.76 -19.66
CA LEU A 158 12.12 -13.73 -20.03
C LEU A 158 11.75 -12.37 -20.65
N PRO A 159 11.24 -12.35 -21.89
CA PRO A 159 10.77 -11.10 -22.50
C PRO A 159 9.57 -10.58 -21.72
N ALA A 160 9.51 -9.26 -21.47
CA ALA A 160 8.41 -8.63 -20.72
C ALA A 160 7.01 -8.91 -21.30
N THR A 161 6.93 -9.32 -22.57
CA THR A 161 5.72 -9.74 -23.26
C THR A 161 5.18 -11.11 -22.82
N GLU A 162 5.96 -11.97 -22.17
CA GLU A 162 5.50 -13.30 -21.72
C GLU A 162 4.91 -13.28 -20.29
N SER A 163 5.20 -12.24 -19.50
CA SER A 163 4.55 -12.00 -18.20
C SER A 163 3.08 -11.55 -18.33
N GLU A 164 2.60 -11.32 -19.55
CA GLU A 164 1.24 -10.88 -19.87
C GLU A 164 0.38 -11.99 -20.52
N ARG A 165 0.91 -13.21 -20.72
CA ARG A 165 0.26 -14.28 -21.51
C ARG A 165 -0.24 -15.49 -20.74
N VAL A 166 -0.40 -15.41 -19.42
CA VAL A 166 -1.33 -16.33 -18.75
C VAL A 166 -2.67 -15.60 -18.65
N PRO A 167 -3.70 -15.97 -19.43
CA PRO A 167 -5.04 -15.46 -19.18
C PRO A 167 -5.38 -15.82 -17.73
N PRO A 168 -5.88 -14.86 -16.93
CA PRO A 168 -6.22 -15.14 -15.54
C PRO A 168 -7.16 -16.35 -15.49
N PRO A 169 -6.98 -17.30 -14.57
CA PRO A 169 -8.05 -18.25 -14.28
C PRO A 169 -9.32 -17.42 -13.99
N PRO A 170 -10.51 -17.84 -14.46
CA PRO A 170 -11.73 -17.12 -14.17
C PRO A 170 -11.79 -16.89 -12.65
N PRO A 171 -12.00 -15.65 -12.18
CA PRO A 171 -11.98 -15.36 -10.76
C PRO A 171 -12.98 -16.28 -10.08
N SER A 172 -12.49 -17.16 -9.22
CA SER A 172 -13.34 -17.99 -8.37
C SER A 172 -14.25 -17.04 -7.60
N ALA A 173 -15.54 -17.10 -7.90
CA ALA A 173 -16.56 -16.11 -7.55
C ALA A 173 -16.95 -16.13 -6.05
N ALA A 174 -16.04 -16.51 -5.16
CA ALA A 174 -16.26 -16.53 -3.74
C ALA A 174 -15.15 -15.71 -3.05
N ALA A 175 -15.55 -14.56 -2.49
CA ALA A 175 -14.81 -13.73 -1.54
C ALA A 175 -13.94 -12.55 -2.04
N GLN A 176 -14.18 -12.00 -3.23
CA GLN A 176 -13.82 -10.58 -3.47
C GLN A 176 -14.96 -9.69 -2.96
N ALA A 177 -14.91 -9.34 -1.68
CA ALA A 177 -15.67 -8.17 -1.21
C ALA A 177 -15.18 -6.94 -2.01
N PRO A 178 -16.08 -6.09 -2.53
CA PRO A 178 -15.68 -4.93 -3.32
C PRO A 178 -14.79 -4.02 -2.46
N ARG A 179 -13.49 -3.97 -2.77
CA ARG A 179 -12.59 -2.95 -2.22
C ARG A 179 -13.12 -1.60 -2.72
N ARG A 180 -13.99 -0.97 -1.93
CA ARG A 180 -14.51 0.38 -2.20
C ARG A 180 -13.32 1.32 -2.16
N ASP A 181 -12.85 1.79 -3.31
CA ASP A 181 -11.96 2.94 -3.36
C ASP A 181 -12.60 4.09 -2.58
N GLN A 182 -11.83 4.79 -1.75
CA GLN A 182 -12.32 5.90 -0.92
C GLN A 182 -11.40 7.10 -1.05
N ILE A 183 -11.97 8.30 -1.15
CA ILE A 183 -11.21 9.56 -1.13
C ILE A 183 -11.62 10.39 0.08
N ARG A 184 -10.63 10.84 0.86
CA ARG A 184 -10.85 11.72 2.01
C ARG A 184 -10.95 13.18 1.57
N ILE A 185 -12.03 13.82 1.94
CA ILE A 185 -12.28 15.25 1.74
C ILE A 185 -12.48 15.93 3.09
N ARG A 186 -12.10 17.20 3.19
CA ARG A 186 -12.35 18.07 4.33
C ARG A 186 -13.13 19.27 3.84
N THR A 187 -14.24 19.54 4.50
CA THR A 187 -15.13 20.67 4.25
C THR A 187 -15.15 21.60 5.47
N THR A 188 -15.88 22.71 5.40
CA THR A 188 -16.03 23.62 6.55
C THR A 188 -16.75 22.98 7.75
N GLU A 189 -17.54 21.93 7.51
CA GLU A 189 -18.35 21.25 8.52
C GLU A 189 -17.66 19.99 9.09
N GLY A 190 -16.58 19.52 8.45
CA GLY A 190 -15.85 18.34 8.89
C GLY A 190 -15.22 17.53 7.76
N GLU A 191 -14.65 16.39 8.14
CA GLU A 191 -14.06 15.42 7.21
C GLU A 191 -15.12 14.42 6.72
N ALA A 192 -15.00 13.98 5.47
CA ALA A 192 -15.88 13.02 4.86
C ALA A 192 -15.14 12.10 3.88
N LEU A 193 -15.76 10.98 3.55
CA LEU A 193 -15.27 9.95 2.65
C LEU A 193 -16.17 9.90 1.42
N VAL A 194 -15.59 10.08 0.24
CA VAL A 194 -16.29 9.89 -1.02
C VAL A 194 -16.14 8.45 -1.45
N VAL A 195 -17.26 7.77 -1.70
CA VAL A 195 -17.36 6.36 -2.13
C VAL A 195 -18.34 6.23 -3.29
N GLY A 196 -18.24 5.17 -4.09
CA GLY A 196 -19.26 4.85 -5.11
C GLY A 196 -18.80 4.86 -6.58
N GLY A 197 -17.50 4.77 -6.85
CA GLY A 197 -17.01 4.58 -8.22
C GLY A 197 -15.51 4.27 -8.28
N GLY A 198 -14.93 4.29 -9.48
CA GLY A 198 -13.50 4.13 -9.66
C GLY A 198 -12.72 5.30 -9.09
N PHE A 199 -11.58 5.04 -8.44
CA PHE A 199 -10.75 6.08 -7.82
C PHE A 199 -10.42 7.26 -8.75
N ARG A 200 -10.17 6.98 -10.04
CA ARG A 200 -9.86 8.02 -11.03
C ARG A 200 -11.06 8.93 -11.31
N ASP A 201 -12.26 8.38 -11.41
CA ASP A 201 -13.47 9.13 -11.70
C ASP A 201 -13.89 9.99 -10.50
N MET A 202 -13.75 9.45 -9.28
CA MET A 202 -13.96 10.20 -8.04
C MET A 202 -12.94 11.36 -7.90
N LEU A 203 -11.66 11.12 -8.21
CA LEU A 203 -10.65 12.18 -8.22
C LEU A 203 -10.97 13.26 -9.26
N GLN A 204 -11.46 12.87 -10.44
CA GLN A 204 -11.85 13.80 -11.49
C GLN A 204 -13.04 14.66 -11.04
N ALA A 205 -14.03 14.07 -10.37
CA ALA A 205 -15.17 14.81 -9.81
C ALA A 205 -14.73 15.83 -8.74
N ILE A 206 -13.84 15.43 -7.82
CA ILE A 206 -13.28 16.35 -6.81
C ILE A 206 -12.46 17.45 -7.50
N LYS A 207 -11.77 17.11 -8.59
CA LYS A 207 -11.04 18.04 -9.45
C LYS A 207 -11.93 18.98 -10.28
N GLU A 208 -13.24 18.95 -10.15
CA GLU A 208 -14.12 19.92 -10.81
C GLU A 208 -14.72 20.93 -9.82
N ILE A 209 -14.54 20.71 -8.52
CA ILE A 209 -15.03 21.62 -7.48
C ILE A 209 -14.12 22.85 -7.38
N GLU A 210 -14.70 24.04 -7.49
CA GLU A 210 -13.95 25.31 -7.45
C GLU A 210 -13.35 25.58 -6.06
N GLY A 211 -12.14 26.16 -6.03
CA GLY A 211 -11.47 26.54 -4.78
C GLY A 211 -10.84 25.40 -3.96
N ARG A 212 -10.85 24.16 -4.48
CA ARG A 212 -10.23 23.00 -3.84
C ARG A 212 -8.71 23.16 -3.64
N ARG A 213 -8.19 22.62 -2.54
CA ARG A 213 -6.76 22.54 -2.24
C ARG A 213 -6.39 21.15 -1.73
N PHE A 214 -5.42 20.50 -2.37
CA PHE A 214 -4.88 19.25 -1.84
C PHE A 214 -3.86 19.54 -0.74
N VAL A 215 -4.05 18.92 0.43
CA VAL A 215 -3.15 19.01 1.57
C VAL A 215 -2.35 17.72 1.65
N SER A 216 -1.09 17.79 1.22
CA SER A 216 -0.20 16.63 1.09
C SER A 216 0.09 15.94 2.42
N ASP A 217 0.25 16.72 3.50
CA ASP A 217 0.61 16.21 4.83
C ASP A 217 -0.43 15.23 5.38
N SER A 218 -1.70 15.45 5.04
CA SER A 218 -2.82 14.65 5.53
C SER A 218 -3.53 13.87 4.41
N LYS A 219 -3.00 13.94 3.18
CA LYS A 219 -3.53 13.29 1.97
C LYS A 219 -5.03 13.51 1.77
N LEU A 220 -5.49 14.74 2.02
CA LEU A 220 -6.90 15.11 1.98
C LEU A 220 -7.14 16.30 1.06
N TRP A 221 -8.32 16.33 0.47
CA TRP A 221 -8.79 17.44 -0.35
C TRP A 221 -9.58 18.41 0.51
N ASP A 222 -9.05 19.61 0.70
CA ASP A 222 -9.74 20.72 1.34
C ASP A 222 -10.66 21.38 0.30
N ILE A 223 -11.96 21.34 0.55
CA ILE A 223 -13.00 21.83 -0.35
C ILE A 223 -13.75 22.95 0.37
N PRO A 224 -13.70 24.20 -0.14
CA PRO A 224 -14.44 25.29 0.46
C PRO A 224 -15.95 25.10 0.23
N GLY A 225 -16.73 25.18 1.30
CA GLY A 225 -18.17 25.02 1.27
C GLY A 225 -18.71 24.10 2.37
N SER A 226 -20.04 24.00 2.43
CA SER A 226 -20.73 23.06 3.32
C SER A 226 -20.69 21.64 2.74
N LEU A 227 -20.69 20.64 3.61
CA LEU A 227 -20.73 19.23 3.24
C LEU A 227 -22.00 18.90 2.45
N ALA A 228 -23.12 19.56 2.75
CA ALA A 228 -24.37 19.41 2.01
C ALA A 228 -24.23 19.82 0.52
N ALA A 229 -23.54 20.93 0.24
CA ALA A 229 -23.31 21.38 -1.14
C ALA A 229 -22.38 20.43 -1.89
N VAL A 230 -21.29 19.98 -1.25
CA VAL A 230 -20.35 19.00 -1.83
C VAL A 230 -21.04 17.65 -2.06
N ARG A 231 -21.88 17.21 -1.14
CA ARG A 231 -22.69 15.99 -1.26
C ARG A 231 -23.67 16.07 -2.42
N ALA A 232 -24.33 17.21 -2.64
CA ALA A 232 -25.25 17.39 -3.76
C ALA A 232 -24.51 17.25 -5.11
N VAL A 233 -23.36 17.93 -5.27
CA VAL A 233 -22.54 17.88 -6.48
C VAL A 233 -22.01 16.47 -6.76
N LEU A 234 -21.59 15.75 -5.71
CA LEU A 234 -21.10 14.37 -5.85
C LEU A 234 -22.24 13.37 -6.10
N ALA A 235 -23.41 13.56 -5.49
CA ALA A 235 -24.59 12.73 -5.69
C ALA A 235 -25.17 12.83 -7.11
N GLU A 236 -25.15 14.02 -7.72
CA GLU A 236 -25.53 14.20 -9.13
C GLU A 236 -24.68 13.33 -10.09
N ARG A 237 -23.46 12.99 -9.67
CA ARG A 237 -22.53 12.16 -10.43
C ARG A 237 -22.53 10.69 -10.02
N GLY A 238 -23.45 10.31 -9.11
CA GLY A 238 -23.58 8.94 -8.61
C GLY A 238 -22.63 8.57 -7.48
N TYR A 239 -21.92 9.53 -6.86
CA TYR A 239 -21.04 9.27 -5.72
C TYR A 239 -21.74 9.56 -4.39
N ALA A 240 -21.46 8.73 -3.39
CA ALA A 240 -21.93 8.91 -2.03
C ALA A 240 -20.83 9.54 -1.16
N VAL A 241 -21.23 10.37 -0.19
CA VAL A 241 -20.35 10.97 0.82
C VAL A 241 -20.74 10.39 2.18
N GLU A 242 -19.83 9.60 2.78
CA GLU A 242 -19.96 8.98 4.09
C GLU A 242 -19.16 9.79 5.12
N LEU A 243 -19.75 10.09 6.29
CA LEU A 243 -19.04 10.73 7.39
C LEU A 243 -18.23 9.67 8.16
N PRO A 244 -16.96 9.91 8.54
CA PRO A 244 -16.17 8.97 9.31
C PRO A 244 -16.78 8.82 10.71
N GLY A 245 -17.60 7.77 10.89
CA GLY A 245 -18.33 7.50 12.13
C GLY A 245 -19.84 7.31 11.97
N GLU A 246 -20.40 7.60 10.80
CA GLU A 246 -21.81 7.28 10.52
C GLU A 246 -21.90 5.84 10.03
N ALA A 247 -22.38 4.94 10.90
CA ALA A 247 -22.74 3.58 10.52
C ALA A 247 -23.66 3.65 9.29
N PRO A 248 -23.54 2.74 8.31
CA PRO A 248 -24.31 2.80 7.07
C PRO A 248 -25.80 2.88 7.41
N ALA A 249 -26.38 4.07 7.26
CA ALA A 249 -27.82 4.23 7.33
C ALA A 249 -28.39 3.34 6.24
N ALA A 250 -29.13 2.31 6.66
CA ALA A 250 -29.89 1.45 5.79
C ALA A 250 -30.63 2.32 4.75
N PRO A 251 -30.71 1.87 3.48
CA PRO A 251 -31.39 2.63 2.44
C PRO A 251 -32.77 3.07 2.94
N PRO A 252 -33.22 4.30 2.62
CA PRO A 252 -34.55 4.73 3.02
C PRO A 252 -35.56 3.75 2.43
N ALA A 253 -36.22 3.00 3.32
CA ALA A 253 -37.41 2.23 3.00
C ALA A 253 -38.48 3.23 2.54
N THR A 254 -38.41 3.58 1.27
CA THR A 254 -39.40 4.40 0.60
C THR A 254 -40.56 3.47 0.27
N GLY A 255 -41.66 3.64 1.00
CA GLY A 255 -42.93 3.02 0.66
C GLY A 255 -43.53 2.20 1.79
N ALA A 256 -43.99 2.88 2.84
CA ALA A 256 -45.21 2.46 3.50
C ALA A 256 -46.34 2.45 2.46
N SER A 257 -46.82 1.26 2.09
CA SER A 257 -48.23 1.09 1.74
C SER A 257 -48.93 0.55 3.00
N PRO A 258 -49.94 1.24 3.54
CA PRO A 258 -50.79 0.66 4.57
C PRO A 258 -51.73 -0.34 3.90
N GLU A 259 -52.35 -1.20 4.71
CA GLU A 259 -53.57 -1.94 4.36
C GLU A 259 -53.39 -3.25 3.57
N SER A 260 -53.16 -4.33 4.32
CA SER A 260 -53.95 -5.55 4.12
C SER A 260 -54.03 -6.30 5.44
N ALA A 261 -55.21 -6.24 6.03
CA ALA A 261 -55.62 -6.96 7.22
C ALA A 261 -55.34 -8.46 7.09
N ARG A 262 -54.70 -9.03 8.11
CA ARG A 262 -54.80 -10.47 8.38
C ARG A 262 -54.98 -10.67 9.90
N PRO A 263 -55.97 -11.46 10.34
CA PRO A 263 -56.36 -11.51 11.75
C PRO A 263 -55.32 -12.25 12.58
N ALA A 264 -55.17 -11.80 13.82
CA ALA A 264 -54.35 -12.44 14.86
C ALA A 264 -54.82 -13.86 15.17
N PRO A 265 -53.92 -14.84 15.38
CA PRO A 265 -54.17 -15.98 16.24
C PRO A 265 -53.81 -15.65 17.70
N ALA A 266 -54.62 -16.19 18.58
CA ALA A 266 -54.76 -15.96 20.03
C ALA A 266 -53.49 -16.18 20.88
N PRO A 267 -53.45 -15.61 22.11
CA PRO A 267 -52.36 -15.80 23.07
C PRO A 267 -52.31 -17.24 23.56
N GLN A 268 -51.13 -17.88 23.51
CA GLN A 268 -50.89 -19.12 24.23
C GLN A 268 -50.47 -18.80 25.68
N PRO A 269 -50.99 -19.54 26.67
CA PRO A 269 -50.76 -19.28 28.08
C PRO A 269 -49.34 -19.66 28.50
N GLU A 270 -48.74 -18.81 29.33
CA GLU A 270 -47.51 -19.05 30.07
C GLU A 270 -47.71 -20.24 31.03
N PRO A 271 -46.84 -21.26 31.02
CA PRO A 271 -46.75 -22.15 32.17
C PRO A 271 -45.88 -21.46 33.24
N ASP A 272 -46.55 -20.91 34.24
CA ASP A 272 -46.10 -20.91 35.63
C ASP A 272 -45.55 -22.30 35.98
N GLU A 273 -44.30 -22.40 36.47
CA GLU A 273 -43.92 -23.20 37.65
C GLU A 273 -42.39 -23.29 37.80
N GLU A 274 -41.85 -22.42 38.64
CA GLU A 274 -40.90 -22.79 39.69
C GLU A 274 -41.49 -22.21 40.99
N PRO A 275 -41.31 -22.81 42.19
CA PRO A 275 -39.99 -23.21 42.68
C PRO A 275 -40.04 -24.42 43.67
N PRO A 276 -39.16 -24.54 44.68
CA PRO A 276 -38.03 -25.46 44.80
C PRO A 276 -38.27 -26.53 45.89
N PHE A 277 -37.20 -27.15 46.42
CA PHE A 277 -37.15 -28.14 47.53
C PHE A 277 -37.35 -29.60 47.09
N PHE A 278 -36.72 -30.63 47.65
CA PHE A 278 -35.57 -30.91 48.53
C PHE A 278 -35.59 -32.46 48.65
N PHE A 279 -34.57 -33.07 49.27
CA PHE A 279 -34.37 -34.53 49.46
C PHE A 279 -33.82 -35.23 48.21
N GLY A 280 -32.73 -35.96 48.25
CA GLY A 280 -32.02 -36.60 49.36
C GLY A 280 -31.29 -37.82 48.75
N ASP A 281 -30.29 -38.33 49.47
CA ASP A 281 -29.56 -39.58 49.20
C ASP A 281 -28.44 -39.56 48.14
N GLU A 282 -27.31 -38.98 48.54
CA GLU A 282 -26.03 -39.68 48.85
C GLU A 282 -26.18 -41.19 49.26
N PRO A 283 -25.19 -42.13 49.18
CA PRO A 283 -23.78 -42.11 48.76
C PRO A 283 -23.41 -43.35 47.85
N PRO A 284 -22.25 -44.04 47.99
CA PRO A 284 -21.32 -44.21 46.85
C PRO A 284 -21.05 -45.70 46.55
N ASP A 285 -20.54 -46.09 45.38
CA ASP A 285 -19.76 -47.34 45.34
C ASP A 285 -18.96 -47.48 44.05
N ASP A 286 -17.93 -48.31 44.18
CA ASP A 286 -16.98 -48.82 43.19
C ASP A 286 -15.85 -47.86 42.75
N GLU A 287 -14.57 -48.23 42.81
CA GLU A 287 -13.88 -49.44 43.28
C GLU A 287 -12.39 -49.05 43.24
N ASP A 288 -11.71 -49.02 44.39
CA ASP A 288 -10.27 -48.81 44.47
C ASP A 288 -9.57 -50.18 44.37
N ASP A 289 -8.68 -50.28 43.37
CA ASP A 289 -7.92 -51.43 42.91
C ASP A 289 -6.96 -51.99 43.98
N PRO A 290 -7.04 -53.28 44.37
CA PRO A 290 -6.10 -53.86 45.30
C PRO A 290 -4.84 -54.40 44.58
N GLY A 291 -3.80 -53.58 44.57
CA GLY A 291 -2.43 -54.04 44.37
C GLY A 291 -1.78 -54.47 45.68
N TYR A 292 -1.80 -55.79 45.96
CA TYR A 292 -0.82 -56.67 46.67
C TYR A 292 -1.47 -57.76 47.54
#